data_AF-A0A510TM32-F1
#
_entry.id   AF-A0A510TM32-F1
#
_cell.length_a   1.000
_cell.length_b   1.000
_cell.length_c   1.000
_cell.angle_alpha   90.00
_cell.angle_beta   90.00
_cell.angle_gamma   90.00
#
_symmetry.space_group_name_H-M   'P 1'
#
loop_
_entity.id
_entity.type
_entity.pdbx_description
1 polymer ?
#
loop_
_entity_poly.entity_id
_entity_poly.type
_entity_poly.pdbx_seq_one_letter_code
_entity_poly.pdbx_strand_id
1 'polypeptide(L)'
;MNDSAPGGTGTASAPVEERLRAALAARARSVGPVDLRPPRPPSTAARSRRPPSRRVTIGLLALAAVAALLFLTVRNEQPRPSAPARSPRPTTTGTATPPPTTVPPQPARPSPSSPAP
;
A
#
# COMPACT_ATOMS: atom_id res chain seq x y z
N MET A 1 -49.52 10.73 -73.34
CA MET A 1 -50.44 11.06 -72.23
C MET A 1 -50.30 9.96 -71.21
N ASN A 2 -49.71 10.26 -70.05
CA ASN A 2 -49.52 9.29 -68.98
C ASN A 2 -50.63 9.50 -67.94
N ASP A 3 -51.60 8.60 -67.91
CA ASP A 3 -52.61 8.56 -66.85
C ASP A 3 -52.00 7.90 -65.61
N SER A 4 -51.59 8.73 -64.65
CA SER A 4 -51.29 8.29 -63.29
C SER A 4 -52.57 8.34 -62.47
N ALA A 5 -53.17 7.19 -62.20
CA ALA A 5 -54.30 7.07 -61.28
C ALA A 5 -53.84 7.33 -59.83
N PRO A 6 -54.45 8.27 -59.09
CA PRO A 6 -54.15 8.46 -57.68
C PRO A 6 -54.87 7.39 -56.83
N GLY A 7 -54.12 6.81 -55.90
CA GLY A 7 -54.53 5.69 -55.06
C GLY A 7 -55.80 5.95 -54.24
N GLY A 8 -56.79 5.07 -54.41
CA GLY A 8 -57.97 4.97 -53.56
C GLY A 8 -57.71 4.10 -52.34
N THR A 9 -57.25 4.69 -51.24
CA THR A 9 -57.18 4.04 -49.90
C THR A 9 -57.64 4.95 -48.74
N GLY A 10 -58.30 6.07 -49.02
CA GLY A 10 -58.57 7.11 -48.02
C GLY A 10 -59.72 6.84 -47.02
N THR A 11 -60.64 5.90 -47.27
CA THR A 11 -61.90 5.80 -46.49
C THR A 11 -61.94 4.62 -45.51
N ALA A 12 -61.25 3.51 -45.80
CA ALA A 12 -61.08 2.40 -44.87
C ALA A 12 -59.91 2.59 -43.89
N SER A 13 -58.97 3.49 -44.21
CA SER A 13 -57.83 3.84 -43.35
C SER A 13 -58.25 4.70 -42.16
N ALA A 14 -59.19 5.63 -42.35
CA ALA A 14 -59.69 6.54 -41.31
C ALA A 14 -60.13 5.85 -39.99
N PRO A 15 -60.95 4.77 -40.00
CA PRO A 15 -61.34 4.09 -38.77
C PRO A 15 -60.18 3.29 -38.14
N VAL A 16 -59.22 2.80 -38.93
CA VAL A 16 -58.04 2.09 -38.42
C VAL A 16 -57.05 3.07 -37.79
N GLU A 17 -56.84 4.22 -38.43
CA GLU A 17 -56.01 5.30 -37.92
C GLU A 17 -56.55 5.86 -36.60
N GLU A 18 -57.87 6.02 -36.47
CA GLU A 18 -58.47 6.48 -35.22
C GLU A 18 -58.31 5.44 -34.11
N ARG A 19 -58.48 4.15 -34.42
CA ARG A 19 -58.20 3.06 -33.47
C ARG A 19 -56.74 3.01 -33.06
N LEU A 20 -55.83 3.22 -34.01
CA LEU A 20 -54.40 3.26 -33.75
C LEU A 20 -54.04 4.46 -32.86
N ARG A 21 -54.59 5.64 -33.18
CA ARG A 21 -54.42 6.87 -32.39
C ARG A 21 -54.94 6.69 -30.96
N ALA A 22 -56.12 6.09 -30.81
CA ALA A 22 -56.71 5.78 -29.50
C ALA A 22 -55.88 4.76 -28.71
N ALA A 23 -55.42 3.68 -29.36
CA ALA A 23 -54.55 2.69 -28.74
C ALA A 23 -53.21 3.28 -28.30
N LEU A 24 -52.61 4.14 -29.12
CA LEU A 24 -51.35 4.80 -28.83
C LEU A 24 -51.51 5.82 -27.70
N ALA A 25 -52.62 6.57 -27.68
CA ALA A 25 -52.97 7.47 -26.57
C ALA A 25 -53.21 6.71 -25.25
N ALA A 26 -53.87 5.56 -25.30
CA ALA A 26 -54.06 4.70 -24.13
C ALA A 26 -52.71 4.20 -23.59
N ARG A 27 -51.79 3.80 -24.48
CA ARG A 27 -50.45 3.36 -24.08
C ARG A 27 -49.58 4.50 -23.55
N ALA A 28 -49.69 5.70 -24.10
CA ALA A 28 -48.99 6.86 -23.57
C ALA A 28 -49.44 7.19 -22.14
N ARG A 29 -50.73 6.99 -21.82
CA ARG A 29 -51.27 7.15 -20.46
C ARG A 29 -50.87 6.03 -19.50
N SER A 30 -50.52 4.85 -20.00
CA SER A 30 -50.09 3.71 -19.18
C SER A 30 -48.62 3.77 -18.79
N VAL A 31 -47.80 4.59 -19.46
CA VAL A 31 -46.39 4.76 -19.11
C VAL A 31 -46.30 5.65 -17.88
N GLY A 32 -45.81 5.09 -16.78
CA GLY A 32 -45.70 5.81 -15.51
C GLY A 32 -44.53 6.80 -15.52
N PRO A 33 -44.54 7.80 -14.63
CA PRO A 33 -43.42 8.74 -14.47
C PRO A 33 -42.11 8.03 -14.05
N VAL A 34 -42.20 6.81 -13.50
CA VAL A 34 -41.06 5.97 -13.16
C VAL A 34 -40.37 5.41 -14.41
N ASP A 35 -41.14 5.06 -15.44
CA ASP A 35 -40.63 4.51 -16.70
C ASP A 35 -40.05 5.61 -17.61
N LEU A 36 -40.52 6.85 -17.45
CA LEU A 36 -39.98 8.03 -18.11
C LEU A 36 -38.78 8.64 -17.38
N ARG A 37 -38.45 8.13 -16.18
CA ARG A 37 -37.32 8.66 -15.43
C ARG A 37 -36.05 8.27 -16.20
N PRO A 38 -35.21 9.24 -16.61
CA PRO A 38 -33.92 8.91 -17.18
C PRO A 38 -33.18 8.02 -16.19
N PRO A 39 -32.52 6.94 -16.66
CA PRO A 39 -31.79 6.04 -15.80
C PRO A 39 -30.88 6.88 -14.92
N ARG A 40 -31.14 6.83 -13.60
CA ARG A 40 -30.43 7.67 -12.65
C ARG A 40 -28.95 7.36 -12.85
N PRO A 41 -28.11 8.36 -13.22
CA PRO A 41 -26.69 8.10 -13.33
C PRO A 41 -26.24 7.49 -12.01
N PRO A 42 -25.39 6.44 -12.04
CA PRO A 42 -24.92 5.80 -10.82
C PRO A 42 -24.45 6.93 -9.91
N SER A 43 -25.09 7.06 -8.75
CA SER A 43 -24.81 8.13 -7.82
C SER A 43 -23.33 8.07 -7.49
N THR A 44 -22.55 9.01 -8.03
CA THR A 44 -21.16 9.22 -7.65
C THR A 44 -21.09 9.93 -6.29
N ALA A 45 -22.06 9.68 -5.41
CA ALA A 45 -22.00 10.05 -4.00
C ALA A 45 -21.51 8.85 -3.20
N ALA A 46 -20.31 8.40 -3.52
CA ALA A 46 -19.47 7.73 -2.55
C ALA A 46 -18.04 8.08 -2.90
N ARG A 47 -17.50 9.10 -2.20
CA ARG A 47 -16.09 9.10 -1.81
C ARG A 47 -15.88 7.92 -0.86
N SER A 48 -16.13 6.73 -1.39
CA SER A 48 -16.01 5.46 -0.72
C SER A 48 -14.54 5.38 -0.41
N ARG A 49 -14.20 5.41 0.88
CA ARG A 49 -13.00 4.77 1.41
C ARG A 49 -13.08 3.29 1.04
N ARG A 50 -12.96 2.96 -0.24
CA ARG A 50 -12.76 1.58 -0.66
C ARG A 50 -11.44 1.19 -0.01
N PRO A 51 -11.38 0.07 0.72
CA PRO A 51 -10.11 -0.43 1.19
C PRO A 51 -9.18 -0.48 -0.02
N PRO A 52 -7.90 -0.06 0.12
CA PRO A 52 -6.96 -0.12 -0.98
C PRO A 52 -7.03 -1.53 -1.56
N SER A 53 -7.24 -1.62 -2.87
CA SER A 53 -7.28 -2.93 -3.52
C SER A 53 -5.98 -3.66 -3.18
N ARG A 54 -6.03 -4.99 -3.08
CA ARG A 54 -4.85 -5.80 -2.72
C ARG A 54 -3.61 -5.42 -3.54
N ARG A 55 -3.81 -4.98 -4.79
CA ARG A 55 -2.76 -4.46 -5.69
C ARG A 55 -2.12 -3.16 -5.19
N VAL A 56 -2.90 -2.20 -4.68
CA VAL A 56 -2.39 -0.95 -4.10
C VAL A 56 -1.59 -1.24 -2.84
N THR A 57 -2.09 -2.13 -1.96
CA THR A 57 -1.37 -2.53 -0.75
C THR A 57 -0.04 -3.20 -1.09
N ILE A 58 -0.03 -4.12 -2.07
CA ILE A 58 1.19 -4.77 -2.55
C ILE A 58 2.17 -3.73 -3.14
N GLY A 59 1.66 -2.79 -3.95
CA GLY A 59 2.48 -1.73 -4.54
C GLY A 59 3.14 -0.83 -3.48
N LEU A 60 2.38 -0.42 -2.46
CA LEU A 60 2.91 0.38 -1.35
C LEU A 60 3.95 -0.41 -0.53
N LEU A 61 3.72 -1.69 -0.28
CA LEU A 61 4.66 -2.57 0.43
C LEU A 61 5.96 -2.75 -0.36
N ALA A 62 5.87 -2.97 -1.68
CA ALA A 62 7.04 -3.06 -2.55
C ALA A 62 7.83 -1.75 -2.56
N LEU A 63 7.15 -0.61 -2.69
CA LEU A 63 7.79 0.70 -2.65
C LEU A 63 8.50 0.95 -1.31
N ALA A 64 7.85 0.61 -0.18
CA ALA A 64 8.44 0.73 1.14
C ALA A 64 9.68 -0.16 1.32
N ALA A 65 9.65 -1.40 0.80
CA ALA A 65 10.78 -2.31 0.85
C ALA A 65 11.99 -1.79 0.05
N VAL A 66 11.75 -1.23 -1.14
CA VAL A 66 12.80 -0.61 -1.96
C VAL A 66 13.41 0.59 -1.22
N ALA A 67 12.57 1.46 -0.64
CA ALA A 67 13.03 2.61 0.13
C ALA A 67 13.86 2.18 1.36
N ALA A 68 13.44 1.15 2.08
CA ALA A 68 14.17 0.61 3.22
C ALA A 68 15.53 0.03 2.81
N LEU A 69 15.58 -0.68 1.67
CA LEU A 69 16.84 -1.22 1.15
C LEU A 69 17.81 -0.10 0.78
N LEU A 70 17.34 0.94 0.07
CA LEU A 70 18.16 2.10 -0.28
C LEU A 70 18.62 2.88 0.96
N PHE A 71 17.77 3.01 1.96
CA PHE A 71 18.15 3.66 3.21
C PHE A 71 19.24 2.86 3.94
N LEU A 72 19.08 1.53 4.00
CA LEU A 72 20.06 0.66 4.64
C LEU A 72 21.40 0.68 3.90
N THR A 73 21.40 0.62 2.56
CA THR A 73 22.64 0.71 1.78
C THR A 73 23.34 2.04 2.00
N VAL A 74 22.62 3.16 1.94
CA VAL A 74 23.20 4.49 2.21
C VAL A 74 23.74 4.62 3.63
N ARG A 75 23.05 4.04 4.63
CA ARG A 75 23.51 4.06 6.02
C ARG A 75 24.73 3.19 6.28
N ASN A 76 24.87 2.07 5.57
CA ASN A 76 26.05 1.20 5.68
C ASN A 76 27.30 1.83 5.06
N GLU A 77 27.14 2.73 4.08
CA GLU A 77 28.24 3.48 3.48
C GLU A 77 28.76 4.61 4.39
N GLN A 78 28.08 4.91 5.50
CA GLN A 78 28.52 5.99 6.39
C GLN A 78 29.72 5.50 7.21
N PRO A 79 30.96 5.94 6.89
CA PRO A 79 32.12 5.44 7.58
C PRO A 79 32.02 5.89 9.03
N ARG A 80 32.14 4.94 9.97
CA ARG A 80 32.30 5.26 11.38
C ARG A 80 33.42 6.30 11.48
N PRO A 81 33.24 7.43 12.19
CA PRO A 81 34.32 8.37 12.39
C PRO A 81 35.51 7.59 12.96
N SER A 82 36.65 7.69 12.28
CA SER A 82 37.89 7.08 12.74
C SER A 82 38.11 7.53 14.17
N ALA A 83 38.41 6.57 15.06
CA ALA A 83 38.69 6.89 16.46
C ALA A 83 39.75 8.01 16.50
N PRO A 84 39.58 9.03 17.36
CA PRO A 84 40.50 10.16 17.41
C PRO A 84 41.94 9.64 17.47
N ALA A 85 42.80 10.14 16.58
CA ALA A 85 44.21 9.80 16.59
C ALA A 85 44.73 10.07 18.01
N ARG A 86 45.17 9.00 18.71
CA ARG A 86 45.86 9.16 19.99
C ARG A 86 47.09 10.00 19.69
N SER A 87 47.11 11.24 20.18
CA SER A 87 48.31 12.07 20.12
C SER A 87 49.48 11.27 20.68
N PRO A 88 50.64 11.24 20.00
CA PRO A 88 51.85 10.69 20.60
C PRO A 88 52.16 11.56 21.81
N ARG A 89 51.89 11.04 23.01
CA ARG A 89 52.23 11.70 24.26
C ARG A 89 53.76 11.70 24.35
N PRO A 90 54.44 12.86 24.36
CA PRO A 90 55.82 12.89 24.81
C PRO A 90 55.79 12.83 26.34
N THR A 91 56.29 11.74 26.90
CA THR A 91 56.73 11.72 28.31
C THR A 91 58.21 11.43 28.32
N THR A 92 58.98 12.50 28.24
CA THR A 92 60.33 12.55 28.80
C THR A 92 60.23 12.59 30.33
N THR A 93 61.08 11.77 30.97
CA THR A 93 61.57 11.87 32.36
C THR A 93 60.67 11.30 33.47
N GLY A 94 61.10 10.16 34.03
CA GLY A 94 60.61 9.62 35.30
C GLY A 94 61.05 8.19 35.60
N THR A 95 62.25 8.04 36.17
CA THR A 95 62.67 6.96 37.09
C THR A 95 62.57 5.49 36.63
N ALA A 96 63.73 4.84 36.48
CA ALA A 96 63.85 3.39 36.32
C ALA A 96 63.14 2.66 37.49
N THR A 97 62.17 1.81 37.17
CA THR A 97 61.53 0.87 38.11
C THR A 97 62.11 -0.52 37.83
N PRO A 98 62.63 -1.26 38.83
CA PRO A 98 63.28 -2.55 38.61
C PRO A 98 62.28 -3.63 38.15
N PRO A 99 62.75 -4.69 37.47
CA PRO A 99 61.89 -5.78 37.01
C PRO A 99 61.28 -6.55 38.20
N PRO A 100 60.00 -6.97 38.14
CA PRO A 100 59.45 -7.85 39.15
C PRO A 100 60.11 -9.24 39.08
N THR A 101 60.63 -9.68 40.21
CA THR A 101 61.25 -10.99 40.44
C THR A 101 60.26 -12.14 40.18
N THR A 102 60.65 -13.10 39.34
CA THR A 102 59.94 -14.36 39.14
C THR A 102 59.97 -15.19 40.42
N VAL A 103 58.79 -15.41 41.02
CA VAL A 103 58.62 -16.30 42.19
C VAL A 103 58.42 -17.74 41.70
N PRO A 104 59.23 -18.73 42.16
CA PRO A 104 59.01 -20.14 41.81
C PRO A 104 57.82 -20.73 42.59
N PRO A 105 57.14 -21.75 42.03
CA PRO A 105 55.93 -22.32 42.62
C PRO A 105 56.25 -23.02 43.95
N GLN A 106 55.48 -22.67 44.99
CA GLN A 106 55.58 -23.26 46.31
C GLN A 106 54.76 -24.57 46.38
N PRO A 107 55.34 -25.71 46.80
CA PRO A 107 54.59 -26.95 46.95
C PRO A 107 53.60 -26.85 48.13
N ALA A 108 52.34 -27.23 47.89
CA ALA A 108 51.31 -27.31 48.92
C ALA A 108 51.63 -28.42 49.93
N ARG A 109 51.68 -28.03 51.21
CA ARG A 109 51.91 -28.91 52.37
C ARG A 109 50.57 -29.50 52.82
N PRO A 110 50.46 -30.79 53.17
CA PRO A 110 49.19 -31.42 53.52
C PRO A 110 48.63 -30.93 54.86
N SER A 111 47.32 -30.70 54.88
CA SER A 111 46.54 -30.29 56.07
C SER A 111 46.36 -31.43 57.08
N PRO A 112 46.51 -31.17 58.39
CA PRO A 112 46.20 -32.16 59.43
C PRO A 112 44.70 -32.26 59.69
N SER A 113 44.19 -33.49 59.67
CA SER A 113 42.83 -33.86 60.09
C SER A 113 42.58 -33.49 61.55
N SER A 114 41.39 -32.99 61.87
CA SER A 114 40.88 -32.91 63.24
C SER A 114 39.63 -33.78 63.41
N PRO A 115 39.40 -34.34 64.60
CA PRO A 115 38.45 -35.44 64.83
C PRO A 115 37.03 -34.93 65.09
N ALA A 116 36.05 -35.76 64.73
CA ALA A 116 34.63 -35.53 64.92
C ALA A 116 34.15 -35.88 66.35
N PRO A 117 33.04 -35.28 66.84
CA PRO A 117 32.14 -35.92 67.80
C PRO A 117 31.15 -36.88 67.11
#